data_AF-A0A7W1NPD2-F1
#
_entry.id   AF-A0A7W1NPD2-F1
#
_cell.length_a   1.000
_cell.length_b   1.000
_cell.length_c   1.000
_cell.angle_alpha   90.00
_cell.angle_beta   90.00
_cell.angle_gamma   90.00
#
_symmetry.space_group_name_H-M   'P 1'
#
loop_
_entity.id
_entity.type
_entity.pdbx_description
1 polymer ?
#
loop_
_entity_poly.entity_id
_entity_poly.type
_entity_poly.pdbx_seq_one_letter_code
_entity_poly.pdbx_strand_id
1 'polypeptide(L)'
;GQPTTTSGTISIRDVRLSDNTESASTTGAFGPIQNGQTVNISGIFLTVTTFVGEQHKLIITVNPGGAVPETRNDDNSREYPYTLGGC
;
A
#
# COMPACT_ATOMS: atom_id res chain seq x y z
N GLY A 1 -0.06 -24.71 -17.79
CA GLY A 1 0.34 -24.29 -16.44
C GLY A 1 -0.88 -23.73 -15.75
N GLN A 2 -1.13 -24.11 -14.50
CA GLN A 2 -2.28 -23.60 -13.74
C GLN A 2 -2.07 -22.10 -13.48
N PRO A 3 -2.99 -21.21 -13.89
CA PRO A 3 -2.90 -19.80 -13.50
C PRO A 3 -3.11 -19.71 -11.98
N THR A 4 -2.14 -19.16 -11.27
CA THR A 4 -2.28 -18.85 -9.84
C THR A 4 -3.19 -17.63 -9.71
N THR A 5 -4.50 -17.87 -9.61
CA THR A 5 -5.54 -16.85 -9.43
C THR A 5 -5.64 -16.39 -7.98
N THR A 6 -4.52 -16.01 -7.36
CA THR A 6 -4.52 -15.74 -5.92
C THR A 6 -4.89 -14.28 -5.66
N SER A 7 -6.04 -14.08 -5.03
CA SER A 7 -6.42 -12.79 -4.41
C SER A 7 -5.54 -12.50 -3.19
N GLY A 8 -5.37 -11.23 -2.85
CA GLY A 8 -4.58 -10.86 -1.68
C GLY A 8 -5.01 -9.54 -1.06
N THR A 9 -4.21 -9.06 -0.11
CA THR A 9 -4.43 -7.80 0.59
C THR A 9 -3.40 -6.75 0.21
N ILE A 10 -3.76 -5.48 0.40
CA ILE A 10 -2.88 -4.33 0.22
C ILE A 10 -2.83 -3.61 1.56
N SER A 11 -1.65 -3.48 2.13
CA SER A 11 -1.43 -2.62 3.31
C SER A 11 -1.03 -1.24 2.84
N ILE A 12 -1.63 -0.20 3.41
CA ILE A 12 -1.26 1.20 3.19
C ILE A 12 -1.02 1.82 4.56
N ARG A 13 0.19 2.36 4.77
CA ARG A 13 0.56 3.08 5.99
C ARG A 13 0.97 4.49 5.62
N ASP A 14 0.50 5.45 6.40
CA ASP A 14 1.03 6.79 6.39
C ASP A 14 2.07 6.97 7.51
N VAL A 15 3.23 7.51 7.15
CA VAL A 15 4.36 7.69 8.03
C VAL A 15 4.92 9.10 7.91
N ARG A 16 5.07 9.80 9.04
CA ARG A 16 5.72 11.12 9.12
C ARG A 16 7.21 10.99 8.83
N LEU A 17 7.76 11.82 7.95
CA LEU A 17 9.17 11.70 7.52
C LEU A 17 10.19 12.05 8.60
N SER A 18 9.85 12.95 9.53
CA SER A 18 10.82 13.48 10.49
C SER A 18 11.33 12.44 11.49
N ASP A 19 10.47 11.49 11.86
CA ASP A 19 10.73 10.51 12.92
C ASP A 19 10.22 9.10 12.60
N ASN A 20 9.64 8.89 11.42
CA ASN A 20 9.00 7.64 11.01
C ASN A 20 7.81 7.20 11.89
N THR A 21 7.13 8.13 12.56
CA THR A 21 5.88 7.83 13.28
C THR A 21 4.78 7.45 12.30
N GLU A 22 4.19 6.26 12.46
CA GLU A 22 2.97 5.88 11.75
C GLU A 22 1.80 6.73 12.26
N SER A 23 1.15 7.44 11.36
CA SER A 23 0.07 8.37 11.71
C SER A 23 -1.31 7.75 11.46
N ALA A 24 -1.41 6.90 10.45
CA ALA A 24 -2.62 6.17 10.08
C ALA A 24 -2.28 4.96 9.22
N SER A 25 -3.19 3.98 9.19
CA SER A 25 -3.09 2.84 8.28
C SER A 25 -4.46 2.34 7.85
N THR A 26 -4.49 1.66 6.70
CA THR A 26 -5.69 1.01 6.16
C THR A 26 -5.29 -0.26 5.41
N THR A 27 -6.25 -1.14 5.18
CA THR A 27 -6.06 -2.36 4.40
C THR A 27 -7.11 -2.45 3.32
N GLY A 28 -6.67 -2.73 2.10
CA GLY A 28 -7.52 -3.09 0.97
C GLY A 28 -7.37 -4.56 0.60
N ALA A 29 -8.18 -5.00 -0.37
CA ALA A 29 -8.06 -6.30 -0.99
C ALA A 29 -8.01 -6.15 -2.50
N PHE A 30 -7.36 -7.11 -3.17
CA PHE A 30 -7.39 -7.24 -4.61
C PHE A 30 -7.85 -8.64 -4.99
N GLY A 31 -8.64 -8.72 -6.07
CA GLY A 31 -9.06 -9.99 -6.65
C GLY A 31 -7.91 -10.68 -7.40
N PRO A 32 -8.16 -11.83 -8.04
CA PRO A 32 -7.14 -12.52 -8.83
C PRO A 32 -6.51 -11.63 -9.91
N ILE A 33 -5.19 -11.65 -10.01
CA ILE A 33 -4.42 -10.95 -11.06
C ILE A 33 -3.75 -12.01 -11.94
N GLN A 34 -3.96 -11.92 -13.25
CA GLN A 34 -3.30 -12.81 -14.21
C GLN A 34 -1.88 -12.34 -14.54
N ASN A 35 -1.03 -13.25 -15.02
CA ASN A 35 0.33 -12.89 -15.43
C ASN A 35 0.31 -11.82 -16.54
N GLY A 36 1.08 -10.75 -16.38
CA GLY A 36 1.10 -9.61 -17.31
C GLY A 36 -0.12 -8.69 -17.24
N GLN A 37 -1.09 -8.97 -16.37
CA GLN A 37 -2.27 -8.13 -16.18
C GLN A 37 -1.96 -7.02 -15.16
N THR A 38 -2.39 -5.81 -15.49
CA THR A 38 -2.50 -4.70 -14.53
C THR A 38 -3.96 -4.55 -14.12
N VAL A 39 -4.23 -4.48 -12.82
CA VAL A 39 -5.57 -4.23 -12.26
C VAL A 39 -5.56 -2.90 -11.52
N ASN A 40 -6.58 -2.07 -11.77
CA ASN A 40 -6.79 -0.85 -11.02
C ASN A 40 -7.70 -1.16 -9.82
N ILE A 41 -7.18 -0.95 -8.61
CA ILE A 41 -7.93 -1.10 -7.37
C ILE A 41 -8.35 0.29 -6.90
N SER A 42 -9.67 0.51 -6.80
CA SER A 42 -10.25 1.76 -6.31
C SER A 42 -10.93 1.54 -4.95
N GLY A 43 -11.22 2.64 -4.24
CA GLY A 43 -12.01 2.59 -3.01
C GLY A 43 -11.27 2.18 -1.74
N ILE A 44 -9.92 2.23 -1.73
CA ILE A 44 -9.16 2.14 -0.49
C ILE A 44 -9.00 3.55 0.05
N PHE A 45 -9.72 3.85 1.13
CA PHE A 45 -9.71 5.17 1.76
C PHE A 45 -8.84 5.16 3.00
N LEU A 46 -8.00 6.19 3.14
CA LEU A 46 -7.18 6.46 4.32
C LEU A 46 -7.44 7.90 4.75
N THR A 47 -7.74 8.10 6.03
CA THR A 47 -7.90 9.42 6.63
C THR A 47 -6.73 9.69 7.55
N VAL A 48 -6.05 10.82 7.32
CA VAL A 48 -4.90 11.27 8.12
C VAL A 48 -5.25 12.60 8.77
N THR A 49 -5.17 12.68 10.10
CA THR A 49 -5.62 13.86 10.87
C THR A 49 -4.54 14.47 11.77
N THR A 50 -3.30 13.97 11.71
CA THR A 50 -2.19 14.37 12.59
C THR A 50 -0.99 14.84 11.77
N PHE A 51 -0.18 15.74 12.34
CA PHE A 51 1.03 16.31 11.70
C PHE A 51 0.75 17.10 10.42
N VAL A 52 -0.33 17.89 10.43
CA VAL A 52 -0.72 18.77 9.32
C VAL A 52 0.39 19.77 9.00
N GLY A 53 0.66 19.98 7.71
CA GLY A 53 1.70 20.86 7.19
C GLY A 53 3.08 20.20 7.09
N GLU A 54 3.21 18.94 7.52
CA GLU A 54 4.48 18.23 7.53
C GLU A 54 4.66 17.28 6.33
N GLN A 55 5.88 16.77 6.16
CA GLN A 55 6.17 15.76 5.14
C GLN A 55 5.84 14.35 5.64
N HIS A 56 5.15 13.61 4.79
CA HIS A 56 4.68 12.26 5.00
C HIS A 56 5.06 11.35 3.82
N LYS A 57 5.02 10.04 4.04
CA LYS A 57 5.08 9.05 2.97
C LYS A 57 4.00 8.00 3.17
N LEU A 58 3.33 7.67 2.07
CA LEU A 58 2.54 6.45 2.00
C LEU A 58 3.46 5.28 1.68
N ILE A 59 3.44 4.26 2.51
CA ILE A 59 4.09 2.97 2.25
C ILE A 59 2.97 2.01 1.87
N ILE A 60 2.97 1.57 0.61
CA ILE A 60 1.99 0.63 0.06
C ILE A 60 2.69 -0.70 -0.13
N THR A 61 2.18 -1.76 0.49
CA THR A 61 2.70 -3.11 0.35
C THR A 61 1.59 -4.05 -0.12
N VAL A 62 1.78 -4.64 -1.30
CA VAL A 62 0.90 -5.68 -1.85
C VAL A 62 1.30 -7.01 -1.22
N ASN A 63 0.30 -7.83 -0.86
CA ASN A 63 0.52 -9.17 -0.31
C ASN A 63 1.52 -9.19 0.89
N PRO A 64 1.32 -8.34 1.91
CA PRO A 64 2.27 -8.21 3.02
C PRO A 64 2.48 -9.50 3.83
N GLY A 65 1.57 -10.47 3.73
CA GLY A 65 1.68 -11.78 4.37
C GLY A 65 2.38 -12.86 3.53
N GLY A 66 2.83 -12.54 2.31
CA GLY A 66 3.48 -13.50 1.43
C GLY A 66 2.58 -14.67 1.00
N ALA A 67 1.26 -14.48 1.03
CA ALA A 67 0.28 -15.50 0.65
C ALA A 67 0.39 -15.90 -0.83
N VAL A 68 0.86 -14.96 -1.66
CA VAL A 68 1.31 -15.21 -3.03
C VAL A 68 2.84 -15.23 -3.07
N PRO A 69 3.49 -16.28 -3.59
CA PRO A 69 4.93 -16.28 -3.78
C PRO A 69 5.33 -15.20 -4.78
N GLU A 70 6.14 -14.25 -4.35
CA GLU A 70 6.70 -13.19 -5.20
C GLU A 70 8.09 -13.63 -5.69
N THR A 71 8.40 -13.35 -6.96
CA THR A 71 9.73 -13.69 -7.52
C THR A 71 10.84 -12.85 -6.90
N ARG A 72 10.50 -11.68 -6.36
CA ARG A 72 11.38 -10.76 -5.63
C ARG A 72 10.57 -10.06 -4.52
N ASN A 73 10.89 -10.33 -3.26
CA ASN A 73 10.11 -9.82 -2.12
C ASN A 73 10.26 -8.30 -1.87
N ASP A 74 11.07 -7.60 -2.67
CA ASP A 74 11.25 -6.15 -2.60
C ASP A 74 10.45 -5.38 -3.67
N ASP A 75 9.77 -6.08 -4.59
CA ASP A 75 9.00 -5.46 -5.68
C ASP A 75 7.54 -5.13 -5.32
N ASN A 76 7.08 -5.64 -4.17
CA ASN A 76 5.71 -5.51 -3.71
C ASN A 76 5.43 -4.25 -2.88
N SER A 77 6.47 -3.46 -2.62
CA SER A 77 6.40 -2.27 -1.78
C SER A 77 6.75 -1.01 -2.57
N ARG A 78 5.99 0.06 -2.36
CA ARG A 78 6.27 1.38 -2.92
C ARG A 78 6.05 2.47 -1.89
N GLU A 79 6.91 3.49 -1.93
CA GLU A 79 6.80 4.69 -1.12
C GLU A 79 6.40 5.89 -1.97
N TYR A 80 5.42 6.68 -1.49
CA TYR A 80 4.95 7.90 -2.14
C TYR A 80 5.03 9.08 -1.15
N PRO A 81 6.02 9.97 -1.28
CA PRO A 81 6.14 11.13 -0.42
C PRO A 81 5.08 12.19 -0.76
N TYR A 82 4.55 12.87 0.25
CA TYR A 82 3.62 13.99 0.10
C TYR A 82 3.71 14.95 1.30
N THR A 83 3.18 16.16 1.15
CA THR A 83 2.96 17.08 2.28
C THR A 83 1.51 16.99 2.71
N LEU A 84 1.25 16.72 3.99
CA LEU A 84 -0.13 16.69 4.48
C LEU A 84 -0.69 18.12 4.51
N GLY A 85 -1.67 18.39 3.64
CA GLY A 85 -2.36 19.68 3.60
C GLY A 85 -3.29 19.86 4.81
N GLY A 86 -3.47 21.11 5.24
CA GLY A 86 -4.54 21.49 6.17
C GLY A 86 -5.85 21.75 5.43
N CYS A 87 -6.97 21.49 6.10
CA CYS A 87 -8.30 21.92 5.66
C CYS A 87 -8.56 23.38 6.03
#